data_AF-A0A919Q059-F1
#
_entry.id   AF-A0A919Q059-F1
#
_cell.length_a   1.000
_cell.length_b   1.000
_cell.length_c   1.000
_cell.angle_alpha   90.00
_cell.angle_beta   90.00
_cell.angle_gamma   90.00
#
_symmetry.space_group_name_H-M   'P 1'
#
loop_
_entity.id
_entity.type
_entity.pdbx_description
1 polymer ?
#
loop_
_entity_poly.entity_id
_entity_poly.type
_entity_poly.pdbx_seq_one_letter_code
_entity_poly.pdbx_strand_id
1 'polypeptide(L)'
;MRIHAPIGQMLTDGERVRCHLCGRWFLSVASHLRVHGWSKADYIAEFGLELGNPLSGPATRERRAAALLARRVEPAIRHAQQLALARSRSGALALAAAQAARGRPHPAERRAKTLATLAGIDPQARAEGTRRRARQHRERLTREVATRFGFTTFEEYLADRLGAGMSMAAISREAGLHKDWVSRHAPPAVPVVRGGADRLSPAARRLGFADTAAYLTAAHVEQHRSVASIAAEAGVTRSTVLAALRRHGIDAVPHATKRHLADTRGRAVAESLGFPSLRAYITDRRDAGLPWTALAAETGLPATTLRRHLAVTDSTY
;
A
#
# COMPACT_ATOMS: atom_id res chain seq x y z
N MET A 1 -25.53 28.87 -8.25
CA MET A 1 -25.78 29.67 -7.04
C MET A 1 -24.48 30.35 -6.63
N ARG A 2 -24.44 31.68 -6.53
CA ARG A 2 -23.23 32.38 -6.07
C ARG A 2 -23.19 32.34 -4.54
N ILE A 3 -22.07 31.94 -3.97
CA ILE A 3 -21.88 31.85 -2.52
C ILE A 3 -21.21 33.12 -2.04
N HIS A 4 -21.82 33.81 -1.07
CA HIS A 4 -21.41 35.15 -0.62
C HIS A 4 -20.66 35.17 0.72
N ALA A 5 -20.46 34.00 1.35
CA ALA A 5 -19.66 33.83 2.56
C ALA A 5 -18.90 32.48 2.52
N PRO A 6 -17.73 32.35 3.17
CA PRO A 6 -16.96 31.11 3.15
C PRO A 6 -17.75 29.92 3.74
N ILE A 7 -17.63 28.75 3.09
CA ILE A 7 -18.22 27.50 3.60
C ILE A 7 -17.64 27.18 4.98
N GLY A 8 -18.52 26.79 5.90
CA GLY A 8 -18.14 26.49 7.28
C GLY A 8 -17.94 27.74 8.15
N GLN A 9 -18.33 28.93 7.69
CA GLN A 9 -18.17 30.16 8.47
C GLN A 9 -19.40 31.06 8.40
N MET A 10 -19.96 31.40 9.56
CA MET A 10 -20.94 32.47 9.65
C MET A 10 -20.24 33.81 9.89
N LEU A 11 -20.20 34.68 8.88
CA LEU A 11 -19.63 36.02 9.02
C LEU A 11 -20.55 36.89 9.88
N THR A 12 -19.95 37.63 10.81
CA THR A 12 -20.64 38.57 11.69
C THR A 12 -19.95 39.94 11.67
N ASP A 13 -20.73 41.02 11.75
CA ASP A 13 -20.25 42.40 11.93
C ASP A 13 -20.42 42.87 13.39
N GLY A 14 -20.69 41.94 14.32
CA GLY A 14 -21.01 42.20 15.72
C GLY A 14 -22.52 42.12 16.03
N GLU A 15 -23.37 42.78 15.23
CA GLU A 15 -24.82 42.79 15.47
C GLU A 15 -25.60 41.90 14.50
N ARG A 16 -25.07 41.76 13.28
CA ARG A 16 -25.66 41.06 12.15
C ARG A 16 -24.77 39.91 11.73
N VAL A 17 -25.37 39.06 10.90
CA VAL A 17 -24.76 37.92 10.25
C VAL A 17 -25.06 37.96 8.75
N ARG A 18 -24.09 37.54 7.93
CA ARG A 18 -24.22 37.57 6.47
C ARG A 18 -24.84 36.29 5.93
N CYS A 19 -25.89 36.41 5.11
CA CYS A 19 -26.49 35.26 4.42
C CYS A 19 -25.54 34.74 3.32
N HIS A 20 -25.33 33.43 3.24
CA HIS A 20 -24.49 32.82 2.21
C HIS A 20 -25.13 32.87 0.82
N LEU A 21 -26.47 32.87 0.76
CA LEU A 21 -27.26 32.80 -0.48
C LEU A 21 -27.35 34.15 -1.20
N CYS A 22 -27.57 35.25 -0.47
CA CYS A 22 -27.78 36.58 -1.06
C CYS A 22 -26.74 37.62 -0.63
N GLY A 23 -25.85 37.29 0.30
CA GLY A 23 -24.78 38.18 0.76
C GLY A 23 -25.22 39.37 1.60
N ARG A 24 -26.52 39.51 1.92
CA ARG A 24 -27.05 40.60 2.76
C ARG A 24 -26.85 40.30 4.25
N TRP A 25 -26.82 41.36 5.06
CA TRP A 25 -26.62 41.31 6.52
C TRP A 25 -27.96 41.35 7.27
N PHE A 26 -28.13 40.47 8.26
CA PHE A 26 -29.36 40.34 9.04
C PHE A 26 -29.08 40.13 10.52
N LEU A 27 -29.97 40.58 11.40
CA LEU A 27 -29.90 40.23 12.83
C LEU A 27 -30.03 38.71 13.04
N SER A 28 -30.81 38.04 12.18
CA SER A 28 -30.91 36.59 12.13
C SER A 28 -31.16 36.09 10.71
N VAL A 29 -30.20 35.34 10.17
CA VAL A 29 -30.35 34.64 8.88
C VAL A 29 -31.46 33.60 8.96
N ALA A 30 -31.65 32.93 10.11
CA ALA A 30 -32.70 31.91 10.27
C ALA A 30 -34.11 32.44 9.93
N SER A 31 -34.45 33.66 10.34
CA SER A 31 -35.73 34.29 10.01
C SER A 31 -35.87 34.63 8.52
N HIS A 32 -34.75 34.84 7.84
CA HIS A 32 -34.66 35.22 6.43
C HIS A 32 -34.71 34.02 5.47
N LEU A 33 -34.33 32.82 5.90
CA LEU A 33 -34.22 31.63 5.02
C LEU A 33 -35.50 31.29 4.25
N ARG A 34 -36.68 31.62 4.80
CA ARG A 34 -37.98 31.44 4.11
C ARG A 34 -38.06 32.17 2.77
N VAL A 35 -37.40 33.32 2.63
CA VAL A 35 -37.32 34.08 1.36
C VAL A 35 -36.62 33.27 0.27
N HIS A 36 -35.73 32.35 0.66
CA HIS A 36 -35.04 31.47 -0.26
C HIS A 36 -35.74 30.11 -0.43
N GLY A 37 -36.78 29.81 0.35
CA GLY A 37 -37.37 28.47 0.40
C GLY A 37 -36.53 27.44 1.14
N TRP A 38 -35.61 27.89 2.01
CA TRP A 38 -34.70 26.99 2.73
C TRP A 38 -35.14 26.78 4.17
N SER A 39 -35.03 25.55 4.66
CA SER A 39 -35.07 25.30 6.10
C SER A 39 -33.72 25.65 6.74
N LYS A 40 -33.73 25.85 8.07
CA LYS A 40 -32.50 26.02 8.84
C LYS A 40 -31.59 24.79 8.72
N ALA A 41 -32.15 23.59 8.71
CA ALA A 41 -31.39 22.35 8.67
C ALA A 41 -30.65 22.21 7.33
N ASP A 42 -31.36 22.46 6.23
CA ASP A 42 -30.78 22.39 4.88
C ASP A 42 -29.67 23.43 4.71
N TYR A 43 -29.90 24.65 5.21
CA TYR A 43 -28.90 25.71 5.16
C TYR A 43 -27.63 25.35 5.94
N ILE A 44 -27.76 24.82 7.15
CA ILE A 44 -26.60 24.42 7.97
C ILE A 44 -25.85 23.27 7.29
N ALA A 45 -26.57 22.28 6.76
CA ALA A 45 -25.97 21.13 6.08
C ALA A 45 -25.22 21.55 4.82
N GLU A 46 -25.85 22.35 3.94
CA GLU A 46 -25.26 22.81 2.69
C GLU A 46 -24.02 23.66 2.92
N PHE A 47 -24.09 24.63 3.83
CA PHE A 47 -22.98 25.54 4.09
C PHE A 47 -21.97 24.98 5.08
N GLY A 48 -22.11 23.71 5.48
CA GLY A 48 -21.14 23.02 6.33
C GLY A 48 -20.97 23.63 7.72
N LEU A 49 -22.02 24.27 8.25
CA LEU A 49 -22.01 24.90 9.57
C LEU A 49 -22.27 23.85 10.66
N GLU A 50 -21.80 24.10 11.88
CA GLU A 50 -22.17 23.25 13.01
C GLU A 50 -23.64 23.46 13.38
N LEU A 51 -24.32 22.41 13.89
CA LEU A 51 -25.74 22.51 14.28
C LEU A 51 -25.98 23.58 15.36
N GLY A 52 -24.99 23.78 16.23
CA GLY A 52 -24.98 24.81 17.27
C GLY A 52 -24.53 26.19 16.80
N ASN A 53 -24.14 26.35 15.52
CA ASN A 53 -23.69 27.62 15.00
C ASN A 53 -24.86 28.62 15.00
N PRO A 54 -24.72 29.77 15.67
CA PRO A 54 -25.76 30.76 15.69
C PRO A 54 -25.90 31.49 14.35
N LEU A 55 -27.06 31.32 13.71
CA LEU A 55 -27.46 32.08 12.53
C LEU A 55 -28.01 33.47 12.91
N SER A 56 -27.44 34.11 13.92
CA SER A 56 -27.83 35.42 14.45
C SER A 56 -26.63 36.11 15.08
N GLY A 57 -26.56 37.43 14.98
CA GLY A 57 -25.46 38.20 15.54
C GLY A 57 -25.38 38.10 17.08
N PRO A 58 -24.17 38.24 17.67
CA PRO A 58 -23.93 38.26 19.12
C PRO A 58 -24.95 39.04 19.94
N ALA A 59 -25.19 40.33 19.65
CA ALA A 59 -26.13 41.16 20.41
C ALA A 59 -27.58 40.62 20.37
N THR A 60 -27.98 40.02 19.25
CA THR A 60 -29.30 39.37 19.13
C THR A 60 -29.38 38.09 19.96
N ARG A 61 -28.28 37.33 20.05
CA ARG A 61 -28.21 36.14 20.91
C ARG A 61 -28.29 36.50 22.38
N GLU A 62 -27.56 37.51 22.82
CA GLU A 62 -27.55 37.96 24.21
C GLU A 62 -28.96 38.37 24.67
N ARG A 63 -29.65 39.19 23.86
CA ARG A 63 -31.05 39.57 24.12
C ARG A 63 -31.98 38.36 24.21
N ARG A 64 -31.86 37.41 23.26
CA ARG A 64 -32.67 36.18 23.28
C ARG A 64 -32.33 35.28 24.47
N ALA A 65 -31.07 35.19 24.86
CA ALA A 65 -30.63 34.44 26.03
C ALA A 65 -31.20 35.06 27.31
N ALA A 66 -31.10 36.38 27.49
CA ALA A 66 -31.69 37.08 28.62
C ALA A 66 -33.21 36.87 28.71
N ALA A 67 -33.92 36.99 27.58
CA ALA A 67 -35.35 36.70 27.52
C ALA A 67 -35.68 35.25 27.92
N LEU A 68 -34.90 34.27 27.45
CA LEU A 68 -35.09 32.87 27.85
C LEU A 68 -34.77 32.64 29.33
N LEU A 69 -33.76 33.30 29.88
CA LEU A 69 -33.40 33.23 31.30
C LEU A 69 -34.54 33.76 32.18
N ALA A 70 -35.14 34.89 31.83
CA ALA A 70 -36.30 35.44 32.54
C ALA A 70 -37.47 34.45 32.59
N ARG A 71 -37.66 33.66 31.53
CA ARG A 71 -38.73 32.67 31.42
C ARG A 71 -38.44 31.34 32.12
N ARG A 72 -37.24 31.12 32.68
CA ARG A 72 -36.88 29.84 33.32
C ARG A 72 -37.78 29.44 34.48
N VAL A 73 -38.47 30.40 35.10
CA VAL A 73 -39.42 30.15 36.19
C VAL A 73 -40.74 29.52 35.71
N GLU A 74 -41.06 29.61 34.42
CA GLU A 74 -42.28 29.04 33.83
C GLU A 74 -42.33 27.52 34.05
N PRO A 75 -43.47 26.96 34.53
CA PRO A 75 -43.59 25.54 34.83
C PRO A 75 -43.25 24.63 33.65
N ALA A 76 -43.67 24.99 32.44
CA ALA A 76 -43.39 24.21 31.23
C ALA A 76 -41.88 24.14 30.92
N ILE A 77 -41.15 25.24 31.12
CA ILE A 77 -39.69 25.28 30.91
C ILE A 77 -38.97 24.47 31.98
N ARG A 78 -39.39 24.57 33.25
CA ARG A 78 -38.84 23.74 34.34
C ARG A 78 -39.05 22.25 34.09
N HIS A 79 -40.26 21.86 33.69
CA HIS A 79 -40.57 20.47 33.36
C HIS A 79 -39.69 19.95 32.22
N ALA A 80 -39.56 20.71 31.12
CA ALA A 80 -38.68 20.35 30.01
C ALA A 80 -37.21 20.22 30.43
N GLN A 81 -36.72 21.11 31.32
CA GLN A 81 -35.37 21.02 31.87
C GLN A 81 -35.16 19.77 32.71
N GLN A 82 -36.13 19.40 33.55
CA GLN A 82 -36.06 18.17 34.35
C GLN A 82 -35.99 16.91 33.47
N LEU A 83 -36.81 16.85 32.41
CA LEU A 83 -36.75 15.77 31.43
C LEU A 83 -35.39 15.70 30.73
N ALA A 84 -34.83 16.85 30.32
CA ALA A 84 -33.51 16.91 29.71
C ALA A 84 -32.40 16.45 30.65
N LEU A 85 -32.45 16.85 31.93
CA LEU A 85 -31.50 16.42 32.96
C LEU A 85 -31.59 14.91 33.22
N ALA A 86 -32.80 14.35 33.31
CA ALA A 86 -33.00 12.90 33.48
C ALA A 86 -32.41 12.11 32.29
N ARG A 87 -32.62 12.58 31.05
CA ARG A 87 -32.04 11.97 29.83
C ARG A 87 -30.52 12.14 29.75
N SER A 88 -29.98 13.23 30.28
CA SER A 88 -28.54 13.44 30.37
C SER A 88 -27.91 12.47 31.37
N ARG A 89 -28.47 12.38 32.58
CA ARG A 89 -27.99 11.49 33.67
C ARG A 89 -28.05 10.02 33.30
N SER A 90 -29.09 9.59 32.58
CA SER A 90 -29.23 8.21 32.10
C SER A 90 -28.34 7.89 30.88
N GLY A 91 -27.64 8.86 30.31
CA GLY A 91 -26.87 8.68 29.07
C GLY A 91 -27.72 8.57 27.81
N ALA A 92 -29.05 8.57 27.92
CA ALA A 92 -29.97 8.48 26.78
C ALA A 92 -29.77 9.63 25.77
N LEU A 93 -29.41 10.82 26.24
CA LEU A 93 -29.08 11.96 25.38
C LEU A 93 -27.80 11.69 24.55
N ALA A 94 -26.75 11.15 25.19
CA ALA A 94 -25.48 10.85 24.53
C ALA A 94 -25.62 9.73 23.49
N LEU A 95 -26.39 8.68 23.82
CA LEU A 95 -26.71 7.59 22.89
C LEU A 95 -27.48 8.10 21.67
N ALA A 96 -28.52 8.91 21.89
CA ALA A 96 -29.30 9.50 20.80
C ALA A 96 -28.43 10.41 19.91
N ALA A 97 -27.55 11.23 20.51
CA ALA A 97 -26.62 12.07 19.76
C ALA A 97 -25.63 11.23 18.94
N ALA A 98 -25.07 10.16 19.52
CA ALA A 98 -24.16 9.26 18.83
C ALA A 98 -24.86 8.56 17.66
N GLN A 99 -26.07 8.04 17.87
CA GLN A 99 -26.88 7.43 16.81
C GLN A 99 -27.18 8.42 15.68
N ALA A 100 -27.60 9.65 16.00
CA ALA A 100 -27.88 10.68 15.01
C ALA A 100 -26.63 11.14 14.22
N ALA A 101 -25.45 11.01 14.82
CA ALA A 101 -24.18 11.37 14.18
C ALA A 101 -23.58 10.25 13.30
N ARG A 102 -24.02 9.00 13.44
CA ARG A 102 -23.47 7.88 12.65
C ARG A 102 -23.64 8.14 11.16
N GLY A 103 -22.56 7.92 10.41
CA GLY A 103 -22.53 8.05 8.96
C GLY A 103 -22.59 9.48 8.42
N ARG A 104 -22.71 10.50 9.28
CA ARG A 104 -22.74 11.89 8.83
C ARG A 104 -21.34 12.46 8.66
N PRO A 105 -21.06 13.17 7.55
CA PRO A 105 -19.79 13.88 7.42
C PRO A 105 -19.69 14.97 8.49
N HIS A 106 -18.49 15.16 9.04
CA HIS A 106 -18.25 16.28 9.95
C HIS A 106 -18.51 17.61 9.22
N PRO A 107 -19.16 18.60 9.85
CA PRO A 107 -19.33 19.92 9.25
C PRO A 107 -17.99 20.55 8.85
N ALA A 108 -17.97 21.33 7.76
CA ALA A 108 -16.79 22.05 7.31
C ALA A 108 -16.21 22.96 8.40
N GLU A 109 -17.08 23.63 9.15
CA GLU A 109 -16.72 24.45 10.31
C GLU A 109 -15.95 23.65 11.37
N ARG A 110 -16.41 22.43 11.69
CA ARG A 110 -15.74 21.56 12.67
C ARG A 110 -14.35 21.12 12.20
N ARG A 111 -14.23 20.79 10.92
CA ARG A 111 -12.93 20.44 10.32
C ARG A 111 -11.98 21.63 10.39
N ALA A 112 -12.45 22.83 10.02
CA ALA A 112 -11.65 24.05 10.08
C ALA A 112 -11.19 24.37 11.51
N LYS A 113 -12.08 24.29 12.51
CA LYS A 113 -11.73 24.46 13.93
C LYS A 113 -10.67 23.45 14.38
N THR A 114 -10.84 22.17 14.01
CA THR A 114 -9.88 21.12 14.34
C THR A 114 -8.50 21.41 13.73
N LEU A 115 -8.46 21.83 12.45
CA LEU A 115 -7.21 22.18 11.77
C LEU A 115 -6.55 23.40 12.40
N ALA A 116 -7.33 24.43 12.77
CA ALA A 116 -6.81 25.60 13.47
C ALA A 116 -6.22 25.24 14.84
N THR A 117 -6.91 24.40 15.62
CA THR A 117 -6.37 23.87 16.89
C THR A 117 -5.08 23.10 16.65
N LEU A 118 -5.04 22.23 15.64
CA LEU A 118 -3.83 21.46 15.32
C LEU A 118 -2.67 22.33 14.84
N ALA A 119 -2.95 23.41 14.12
CA ALA A 119 -1.94 24.37 13.67
C ALA A 119 -1.32 25.14 14.83
N GLY A 120 -2.09 25.39 15.91
CA GLY A 120 -1.59 26.01 17.14
C GLY A 120 -0.77 25.08 18.03
N ILE A 121 -0.74 23.77 17.77
CA ILE A 121 0.08 22.82 18.53
C ILE A 121 1.43 22.68 17.84
N ASP A 122 2.48 22.89 18.64
CA ASP A 122 3.87 22.70 18.22
C ASP A 122 4.06 21.37 17.45
N PRO A 123 4.70 21.39 16.26
CA PRO A 123 4.90 20.19 15.45
C PRO A 123 5.65 19.07 16.18
N GLN A 124 6.63 19.39 17.04
CA GLN A 124 7.36 18.40 17.82
C GLN A 124 6.47 17.77 18.89
N ALA A 125 5.65 18.56 19.57
CA ALA A 125 4.65 18.05 20.52
C ALA A 125 3.64 17.11 19.84
N ARG A 126 3.21 17.42 18.60
CA ARG A 126 2.33 16.53 17.82
C ARG A 126 3.03 15.25 17.39
N ALA A 127 4.27 15.35 16.92
CA ALA A 127 5.07 14.20 16.54
C ALA A 127 5.30 13.28 17.74
N GLU A 128 5.62 13.85 18.90
CA GLU A 128 5.83 13.10 20.14
C GLU A 128 4.54 12.42 20.62
N GLY A 129 3.41 13.13 20.60
CA GLY A 129 2.11 12.53 20.90
C GLY A 129 1.78 11.34 20.00
N THR A 130 2.12 11.43 18.71
CA THR A 130 1.95 10.35 17.74
C THR A 130 2.88 9.18 18.03
N ARG A 131 4.17 9.45 18.30
CA ARG A 131 5.16 8.43 18.69
C ARG A 131 4.72 7.68 19.96
N ARG A 132 4.28 8.41 20.99
CA ARG A 132 3.77 7.82 22.23
C ARG A 132 2.56 6.93 22.00
N ARG A 133 1.57 7.38 21.21
CA ARG A 133 0.39 6.57 20.86
C ARG A 133 0.78 5.31 20.08
N ALA A 134 1.68 5.43 19.11
CA ALA A 134 2.18 4.30 18.35
C ALA A 134 2.91 3.29 19.25
N ARG A 135 3.74 3.77 20.18
CA ARG A 135 4.43 2.93 21.17
C ARG A 135 3.44 2.20 22.08
N GLN A 136 2.48 2.91 22.66
CA GLN A 136 1.44 2.32 23.52
C GLN A 136 0.58 1.30 22.77
N HIS A 137 0.19 1.61 21.53
CA HIS A 137 -0.57 0.69 20.70
C HIS A 137 0.21 -0.58 20.40
N ARG A 138 1.50 -0.44 20.07
CA ARG A 138 2.41 -1.57 19.85
C ARG A 138 2.54 -2.43 21.11
N GLU A 139 2.85 -1.82 22.26
CA GLU A 139 2.97 -2.53 23.54
C GLU A 139 1.70 -3.28 23.93
N ARG A 140 0.53 -2.69 23.64
CA ARG A 140 -0.75 -3.35 23.86
C ARG A 140 -0.90 -4.57 22.95
N LEU A 141 -0.66 -4.41 21.64
CA LEU A 141 -0.79 -5.51 20.67
C LEU A 141 0.19 -6.66 20.93
N THR A 142 1.46 -6.36 21.24
CA THR A 142 2.46 -7.39 21.54
C THR A 142 2.06 -8.19 22.78
N ARG A 143 1.59 -7.51 23.83
CA ARG A 143 1.08 -8.15 25.04
C ARG A 143 -0.16 -9.00 24.78
N GLU A 144 -1.13 -8.48 24.03
CA GLU A 144 -2.35 -9.22 23.67
C GLU A 144 -2.02 -10.51 22.92
N VAL A 145 -1.10 -10.48 21.96
CA VAL A 145 -0.68 -11.69 21.23
C VAL A 145 0.07 -12.67 22.14
N ALA A 146 1.02 -12.19 22.94
CA ALA A 146 1.78 -13.04 23.86
C ALA A 146 0.85 -13.77 24.84
N THR A 147 -0.01 -13.01 25.54
CA THR A 147 -1.00 -13.57 26.49
C THR A 147 -1.94 -14.55 25.80
N ARG A 148 -2.41 -14.26 24.58
CA ARG A 148 -3.31 -15.16 23.85
C ARG A 148 -2.70 -16.54 23.58
N PHE A 149 -1.39 -16.62 23.39
CA PHE A 149 -0.68 -17.88 23.12
C PHE A 149 0.10 -18.42 24.32
N GLY A 150 -0.10 -17.86 25.51
CA GLY A 150 0.52 -18.35 26.75
C GLY A 150 2.00 -17.97 26.93
N PHE A 151 2.48 -16.94 26.23
CA PHE A 151 3.84 -16.42 26.38
C PHE A 151 3.87 -15.17 27.24
N THR A 152 5.00 -14.91 27.90
CA THR A 152 5.18 -13.70 28.72
C THR A 152 5.46 -12.49 27.84
N THR A 153 6.23 -12.69 26.78
CA THR A 153 6.62 -11.65 25.83
C THR A 153 6.30 -12.05 24.40
N PHE A 154 6.19 -11.06 23.51
CA PHE A 154 5.96 -11.31 22.10
C PHE A 154 7.22 -11.90 21.43
N GLU A 155 8.38 -11.54 21.96
CA GLU A 155 9.69 -12.06 21.57
C GLU A 155 9.81 -13.56 21.85
N GLU A 156 9.37 -14.03 23.03
CA GLU A 156 9.27 -15.46 23.35
C GLU A 156 8.34 -16.20 22.39
N TYR A 157 7.15 -15.66 22.14
CA TYR A 157 6.20 -16.21 21.17
C TYR A 157 6.84 -16.36 19.78
N LEU A 158 7.52 -15.30 19.29
CA LEU A 158 8.18 -15.34 17.98
C LEU A 158 9.31 -16.36 17.93
N ALA A 159 10.14 -16.41 18.97
CA ALA A 159 11.26 -17.34 19.05
C ALA A 159 10.79 -18.80 19.06
N ASP A 160 9.74 -19.10 19.83
CA ASP A 160 9.13 -20.44 19.87
C ASP A 160 8.61 -20.86 18.50
N ARG A 161 7.81 -20.01 17.83
CA ARG A 161 7.25 -20.37 16.53
C ARG A 161 8.31 -20.53 15.44
N LEU A 162 9.33 -19.68 15.46
CA LEU A 162 10.45 -19.81 14.52
C LEU A 162 11.30 -21.05 14.82
N GLY A 163 11.51 -21.38 16.10
CA GLY A 163 12.15 -22.62 16.53
C GLY A 163 11.38 -23.87 16.10
N ALA A 164 10.05 -23.80 16.09
CA ALA A 164 9.16 -24.81 15.54
C ALA A 164 9.12 -24.83 13.99
N GLY A 165 9.93 -24.01 13.31
CA GLY A 165 10.03 -23.97 11.85
C GLY A 165 8.90 -23.21 11.15
N MET A 166 8.05 -22.49 11.88
CA MET A 166 6.99 -21.71 11.25
C MET A 166 7.56 -20.54 10.45
N SER A 167 7.06 -20.35 9.23
CA SER A 167 7.40 -19.16 8.45
C SER A 167 6.79 -17.89 9.08
N MET A 168 7.41 -16.73 8.87
CA MET A 168 6.87 -15.43 9.27
C MET A 168 5.42 -15.18 8.79
N ALA A 169 5.06 -15.73 7.62
CA ALA A 169 3.70 -15.62 7.09
C ALA A 169 2.70 -16.49 7.88
N ALA A 170 3.10 -17.66 8.36
CA ALA A 170 2.28 -18.50 9.23
C ALA A 170 2.10 -17.84 10.60
N ILE A 171 3.19 -17.34 11.19
CA ILE A 171 3.18 -16.61 12.47
C ILE A 171 2.28 -15.37 12.38
N SER A 172 2.34 -14.62 11.28
CA SER A 172 1.47 -13.47 11.02
C SER A 172 -0.01 -13.85 10.99
N ARG A 173 -0.37 -14.94 10.30
CA ARG A 173 -1.76 -15.42 10.26
C ARG A 173 -2.24 -15.89 11.63
N GLU A 174 -1.42 -16.66 12.35
CA GLU A 174 -1.72 -17.10 13.71
C GLU A 174 -1.88 -15.89 14.66
N ALA A 175 -0.99 -14.92 14.59
CA ALA A 175 -1.07 -13.70 15.37
C ALA A 175 -2.25 -12.81 14.99
N GLY A 176 -2.90 -13.01 13.84
CA GLY A 176 -3.91 -12.08 13.32
C GLY A 176 -3.32 -10.69 13.03
N LEU A 177 -2.03 -10.64 12.73
CA LEU A 177 -1.27 -9.41 12.48
C LEU A 177 -0.76 -9.40 11.04
N HIS A 178 -0.59 -8.22 10.47
CA HIS A 178 -0.01 -8.10 9.13
C HIS A 178 1.46 -8.54 9.09
N LYS A 179 1.88 -9.28 8.06
CA LYS A 179 3.25 -9.83 7.95
C LYS A 179 4.34 -8.77 8.10
N ASP A 180 4.16 -7.62 7.47
CA ASP A 180 5.16 -6.53 7.52
C ASP A 180 5.27 -5.94 8.93
N TRP A 181 4.17 -5.94 9.69
CA TRP A 181 4.18 -5.52 11.08
C TRP A 181 5.04 -6.47 11.92
N VAL A 182 4.80 -7.78 11.79
CA VAL A 182 5.57 -8.80 12.51
C VAL A 182 7.05 -8.73 12.12
N SER A 183 7.35 -8.53 10.84
CA SER A 183 8.73 -8.44 10.34
C SER A 183 9.45 -7.19 10.84
N ARG A 184 8.75 -6.05 10.95
CA ARG A 184 9.32 -4.80 11.45
C ARG A 184 9.55 -4.81 12.96
N HIS A 185 8.77 -5.61 13.68
CA HIS A 185 8.77 -5.63 15.15
C HIS A 185 9.34 -6.93 15.73
N ALA A 186 9.85 -7.84 14.89
CA ALA A 186 10.65 -8.96 15.35
C ALA A 186 11.96 -8.44 15.96
N PRO A 187 12.39 -8.94 17.12
CA PRO A 187 13.64 -8.53 17.73
C PRO A 187 14.83 -8.93 16.83
N PRO A 188 15.91 -8.13 16.78
CA PRO A 188 17.08 -8.42 15.95
C PRO A 188 17.82 -9.70 16.36
N ALA A 189 17.66 -10.12 17.63
CA ALA A 189 18.29 -11.30 18.22
C ALA A 189 17.61 -12.63 17.85
N VAL A 190 16.43 -12.59 17.25
CA VAL A 190 15.89 -13.76 16.60
C VAL A 190 16.57 -13.83 15.24
N PRO A 191 17.40 -14.85 14.96
CA PRO A 191 17.88 -15.07 13.62
C PRO A 191 16.64 -15.31 12.77
N VAL A 192 16.12 -14.26 12.15
CA VAL A 192 15.37 -14.42 10.92
C VAL A 192 16.37 -15.13 10.05
N VAL A 193 16.22 -16.45 9.92
CA VAL A 193 17.04 -17.27 9.05
C VAL A 193 16.76 -16.74 7.65
N ARG A 194 17.50 -15.69 7.27
CA ARG A 194 17.64 -15.18 5.91
C ARG A 194 18.55 -16.11 5.11
N GLY A 195 18.99 -17.22 5.71
CA GLY A 195 19.35 -18.43 4.98
C GLY A 195 18.08 -19.04 4.41
N GLY A 196 17.62 -18.56 3.26
CA GLY A 196 16.56 -19.24 2.53
C GLY A 196 17.01 -20.68 2.35
N ALA A 197 16.44 -21.59 3.15
CA ALA A 197 16.67 -23.03 3.07
C ALA A 197 16.70 -23.38 1.59
N ASP A 198 17.75 -24.07 1.16
CA ASP A 198 17.99 -24.32 -0.24
C ASP A 198 16.82 -25.16 -0.81
N ARG A 199 15.80 -24.45 -1.32
CA ARG A 199 14.53 -25.04 -1.75
C ARG A 199 14.70 -25.98 -2.92
N LEU A 200 15.84 -25.90 -3.61
CA LEU A 200 16.23 -26.77 -4.69
C LEU A 200 16.94 -28.03 -4.20
N SER A 201 17.48 -28.05 -2.98
CA SER A 201 18.21 -29.23 -2.45
C SER A 201 17.35 -30.50 -2.42
N PRO A 202 16.07 -30.49 -1.98
CA PRO A 202 15.22 -31.68 -2.07
C PRO A 202 14.99 -32.14 -3.51
N ALA A 203 14.86 -31.21 -4.46
CA ALA A 203 14.67 -31.54 -5.87
C ALA A 203 15.94 -32.14 -6.49
N ALA A 204 17.10 -31.54 -6.22
CA ALA A 204 18.40 -32.01 -6.67
C ALA A 204 18.65 -33.46 -6.21
N ARG A 205 18.39 -33.76 -4.92
CA ARG A 205 18.54 -35.12 -4.38
C ARG A 205 17.58 -36.13 -5.01
N ARG A 206 16.31 -35.76 -5.23
CA ARG A 206 15.33 -36.64 -5.91
C ARG A 206 15.76 -36.98 -7.34
N LEU A 207 16.47 -36.06 -8.00
CA LEU A 207 16.99 -36.21 -9.36
C LEU A 207 18.38 -36.86 -9.40
N GLY A 208 18.91 -37.33 -8.26
CA GLY A 208 20.18 -38.06 -8.19
C GLY A 208 21.43 -37.17 -8.13
N PHE A 209 21.28 -35.85 -7.93
CA PHE A 209 22.42 -34.94 -7.79
C PHE A 209 22.87 -34.83 -6.33
N ALA A 210 24.18 -34.71 -6.12
CA ALA A 210 24.78 -34.58 -4.79
C ALA A 210 24.31 -33.29 -4.06
N ASP A 211 24.20 -32.20 -4.80
CA ASP A 211 23.74 -30.90 -4.30
C ASP A 211 23.06 -30.06 -5.40
N THR A 212 22.56 -28.88 -4.99
CA THR A 212 21.90 -27.92 -5.89
C THR A 212 22.85 -27.34 -6.93
N ALA A 213 24.14 -27.17 -6.62
CA ALA A 213 25.10 -26.62 -7.56
C ALA A 213 25.32 -27.60 -8.73
N ALA A 214 25.55 -28.89 -8.41
CA ALA A 214 25.68 -29.96 -9.39
C ALA A 214 24.44 -30.07 -10.28
N TYR A 215 23.25 -30.02 -9.68
CA TYR A 215 21.99 -30.03 -10.44
C TYR A 215 21.87 -28.82 -11.39
N LEU A 216 22.14 -27.60 -10.89
CA LEU A 216 22.00 -26.39 -11.70
C LEU A 216 23.06 -26.31 -12.81
N THR A 217 24.28 -26.76 -12.58
CA THR A 217 25.33 -26.85 -13.62
C THR A 217 24.90 -27.83 -14.70
N ALA A 218 24.51 -29.05 -14.33
CA ALA A 218 24.07 -30.04 -15.31
C ALA A 218 22.83 -29.56 -16.10
N ALA A 219 21.83 -29.03 -15.42
CA ALA A 219 20.59 -28.61 -16.10
C ALA A 219 20.78 -27.33 -16.92
N HIS A 220 21.44 -26.29 -16.39
CA HIS A 220 21.50 -24.98 -17.03
C HIS A 220 22.69 -24.82 -17.97
N VAL A 221 23.86 -25.32 -17.57
CA VAL A 221 25.11 -25.15 -18.33
C VAL A 221 25.25 -26.28 -19.34
N GLU A 222 25.16 -27.54 -18.91
CA GLU A 222 25.43 -28.69 -19.81
C GLU A 222 24.23 -29.00 -20.71
N GLN A 223 23.02 -29.06 -20.15
CA GLN A 223 21.80 -29.35 -20.91
C GLN A 223 21.13 -28.10 -21.51
N HIS A 224 21.69 -26.91 -21.26
CA HIS A 224 21.18 -25.62 -21.75
C HIS A 224 19.70 -25.38 -21.49
N ARG A 225 19.15 -25.90 -20.38
CA ARG A 225 17.73 -25.77 -20.06
C ARG A 225 17.43 -24.37 -19.54
N SER A 226 16.26 -23.87 -19.91
CA SER A 226 15.81 -22.55 -19.44
C SER A 226 15.49 -22.59 -17.95
N VAL A 227 15.72 -21.45 -17.27
CA VAL A 227 15.32 -21.23 -15.87
C VAL A 227 13.85 -21.58 -15.61
N ALA A 228 12.96 -21.36 -16.59
CA ALA A 228 11.55 -21.70 -16.47
C ALA A 228 11.31 -23.23 -16.47
N SER A 229 12.03 -23.98 -17.31
CA SER A 229 11.97 -25.44 -17.34
C SER A 229 12.53 -26.05 -16.05
N ILE A 230 13.66 -25.54 -15.56
CA ILE A 230 14.27 -25.96 -14.29
C ILE A 230 13.32 -25.69 -13.12
N ALA A 231 12.66 -24.52 -13.11
CA ALA A 231 11.68 -24.16 -12.08
C ALA A 231 10.46 -25.10 -12.08
N ALA A 232 9.93 -25.42 -13.26
CA ALA A 232 8.80 -26.33 -13.41
C ALA A 232 9.13 -27.75 -12.92
N GLU A 233 10.29 -28.30 -13.31
CA GLU A 233 10.73 -29.63 -12.86
C GLU A 233 10.98 -29.69 -11.35
N ALA A 234 11.65 -28.68 -10.80
CA ALA A 234 11.97 -28.64 -9.39
C ALA A 234 10.76 -28.29 -8.49
N GLY A 235 9.63 -27.87 -9.08
CA GLY A 235 8.43 -27.45 -8.34
C GLY A 235 8.63 -26.15 -7.56
N VAL A 236 9.44 -25.23 -8.08
CA VAL A 236 9.76 -23.94 -7.43
C VAL A 236 9.49 -22.76 -8.36
N THR A 237 9.56 -21.54 -7.83
CA THR A 237 9.39 -20.34 -8.65
C THR A 237 10.66 -20.04 -9.46
N ARG A 238 10.50 -19.34 -10.59
CA ARG A 238 11.61 -18.86 -11.43
C ARG A 238 12.61 -17.99 -10.65
N SER A 239 12.12 -17.16 -9.74
CA SER A 239 12.95 -16.32 -8.86
C SER A 239 13.80 -17.15 -7.89
N THR A 240 13.30 -18.31 -7.45
CA THR A 240 14.06 -19.24 -6.59
C THR A 240 15.25 -19.81 -7.35
N VAL A 241 15.07 -20.22 -8.61
CA VAL A 241 16.15 -20.74 -9.47
C VAL A 241 17.19 -19.65 -9.76
N LEU A 242 16.78 -18.43 -10.11
CA LEU A 242 17.71 -17.31 -10.34
C LEU A 242 18.53 -16.96 -9.09
N ALA A 243 17.91 -16.98 -7.92
CA ALA A 243 18.61 -16.74 -6.66
C ALA A 243 19.63 -17.84 -6.36
N ALA A 244 19.31 -19.09 -6.67
CA ALA A 244 20.21 -20.23 -6.48
C ALA A 244 21.38 -20.21 -7.48
N LEU A 245 21.13 -19.96 -8.77
CA LEU A 245 22.18 -19.78 -9.78
C LEU A 245 23.20 -18.72 -9.33
N ARG A 246 22.72 -17.54 -8.91
CA ARG A 246 23.58 -16.47 -8.39
C ARG A 246 24.36 -16.89 -7.14
N ARG A 247 23.71 -17.60 -6.22
CA ARG A 247 24.34 -18.06 -4.97
C ARG A 247 25.50 -19.02 -5.25
N HIS A 248 25.39 -19.85 -6.27
CA HIS A 248 26.40 -20.82 -6.67
C HIS A 248 27.36 -20.29 -7.73
N GLY A 249 27.31 -18.99 -8.07
CA GLY A 249 28.21 -18.39 -9.05
C GLY A 249 27.98 -18.86 -10.49
N ILE A 250 26.78 -19.36 -10.81
CA ILE A 250 26.41 -19.80 -12.16
C ILE A 250 25.68 -18.65 -12.85
N ASP A 251 26.25 -18.17 -13.95
CA ASP A 251 25.63 -17.11 -14.74
C ASP A 251 24.36 -17.59 -15.43
N ALA A 252 23.27 -16.85 -15.22
CA ALA A 252 22.00 -17.15 -15.83
C ALA A 252 22.00 -16.68 -17.29
N VAL A 253 22.05 -17.62 -18.24
CA VAL A 253 22.03 -17.32 -19.67
C VAL A 253 20.59 -17.07 -20.13
N PRO A 254 20.24 -15.85 -20.60
CA PRO A 254 18.93 -15.57 -21.14
C PRO A 254 18.67 -16.42 -22.39
N HIS A 255 17.52 -17.08 -22.43
CA HIS A 255 17.13 -17.93 -23.56
C HIS A 255 18.13 -19.07 -23.88
N ALA A 256 18.82 -19.62 -22.86
CA ALA A 256 19.81 -20.69 -22.99
C ALA A 256 19.44 -21.75 -24.04
N THR A 257 18.23 -22.31 -23.96
CA THR A 257 17.76 -23.35 -24.89
C THR A 257 17.68 -22.87 -26.34
N LYS A 258 17.13 -21.67 -26.58
CA LYS A 258 17.01 -21.13 -27.95
C LYS A 258 18.39 -20.78 -28.54
N ARG A 259 19.30 -20.26 -27.71
CA ARG A 259 20.67 -19.94 -28.12
C ARG A 259 21.43 -21.21 -28.49
N HIS A 260 21.41 -22.22 -27.63
CA HIS A 260 22.06 -23.50 -27.91
C HIS A 260 21.53 -24.19 -29.17
N LEU A 261 20.21 -24.18 -29.41
CA LEU A 261 19.63 -24.73 -30.64
C LEU A 261 20.05 -23.94 -31.89
N ALA A 262 20.13 -22.61 -31.79
CA ALA A 262 20.60 -21.77 -32.89
C ALA A 262 22.09 -22.04 -33.21
N ASP A 263 22.93 -22.14 -32.18
CA ASP A 263 24.35 -22.43 -32.34
C ASP A 263 24.59 -23.84 -32.88
N THR A 264 23.81 -24.83 -32.44
CA THR A 264 23.87 -26.20 -32.95
C THR A 264 23.45 -26.26 -34.41
N ARG A 265 22.39 -25.54 -34.80
CA ARG A 265 22.00 -25.42 -36.22
C ARG A 265 23.09 -24.73 -37.04
N GLY A 266 23.70 -23.66 -36.52
CA GLY A 266 24.78 -22.96 -37.19
C GLY A 266 26.01 -23.85 -37.41
N ARG A 267 26.39 -24.66 -36.41
CA ARG A 267 27.46 -25.66 -36.54
C ARG A 267 27.13 -26.72 -37.59
N ALA A 268 25.93 -27.29 -37.55
CA ALA A 268 25.51 -28.30 -38.53
C ALA A 268 25.54 -27.76 -39.97
N VAL A 269 25.10 -26.52 -40.18
CA VAL A 269 25.18 -25.86 -41.49
C VAL A 269 26.64 -25.69 -41.91
N ALA A 270 27.50 -25.20 -41.02
CA ALA A 270 28.92 -25.02 -41.33
C ALA A 270 29.60 -26.34 -41.70
N GLU A 271 29.34 -27.39 -40.93
CA GLU A 271 29.85 -28.74 -41.16
C GLU A 271 29.39 -29.27 -42.53
N SER A 272 28.11 -29.12 -42.87
CA SER A 272 27.58 -29.53 -44.18
C SER A 272 28.22 -28.80 -45.37
N LEU A 273 28.77 -27.61 -45.12
CA LEU A 273 29.45 -26.79 -46.12
C LEU A 273 30.98 -26.98 -46.09
N GLY A 274 31.51 -27.82 -45.20
CA GLY A 274 32.93 -28.09 -45.07
C GLY A 274 33.73 -27.03 -44.31
N PHE A 275 33.06 -26.22 -43.48
CA PHE A 275 33.70 -25.15 -42.69
C PHE A 275 33.71 -25.45 -41.20
N PRO A 276 34.76 -25.03 -40.46
CA PRO A 276 34.87 -25.29 -39.02
C PRO A 276 33.86 -24.48 -38.18
N SER A 277 33.28 -23.42 -38.73
CA SER A 277 32.21 -22.66 -38.09
C SER A 277 31.42 -21.86 -39.13
N LEU A 278 30.19 -21.48 -38.76
CA LEU A 278 29.34 -20.67 -39.63
C LEU A 278 29.99 -19.30 -39.90
N ARG A 279 30.76 -18.77 -38.94
CA ARG A 279 31.53 -17.54 -39.12
C ARG A 279 32.63 -17.72 -40.17
N ALA A 280 33.42 -18.80 -40.09
CA ALA A 280 34.48 -19.07 -41.06
C ALA A 280 33.92 -19.15 -42.49
N TYR A 281 32.78 -19.85 -42.64
CA TYR A 281 32.03 -19.86 -43.91
C TYR A 281 31.61 -18.44 -44.34
N ILE A 282 30.98 -17.66 -43.46
CA ILE A 282 30.52 -16.31 -43.81
C ILE A 282 31.70 -15.43 -44.22
N THR A 283 32.81 -15.44 -43.49
CA THR A 283 34.00 -14.65 -43.80
C THR A 283 34.58 -15.03 -45.17
N ASP A 284 34.84 -16.32 -45.39
CA ASP A 284 35.36 -16.84 -46.67
C ASP A 284 34.48 -16.40 -47.86
N ARG A 285 33.17 -16.60 -47.77
CA ARG A 285 32.24 -16.24 -48.85
C ARG A 285 32.09 -14.74 -49.03
N ARG A 286 32.19 -13.95 -47.96
CA ARG A 286 32.15 -12.49 -48.03
C ARG A 286 33.42 -11.92 -48.65
N ASP A 287 34.57 -12.51 -48.37
CA ASP A 287 35.86 -12.14 -48.98
C ASP A 287 35.89 -12.51 -50.47
N ALA A 288 35.23 -13.60 -50.86
CA ALA A 288 34.95 -13.96 -52.25
C ALA A 288 33.87 -13.06 -52.93
N GLY A 289 33.34 -12.05 -52.23
CA GLY A 289 32.42 -11.07 -52.79
C GLY A 289 30.95 -11.49 -52.86
N LEU A 290 30.56 -12.64 -52.28
CA LEU A 290 29.18 -13.10 -52.37
C LEU A 290 28.21 -12.18 -51.59
N PRO A 291 27.05 -11.81 -52.16
CA PRO A 291 26.05 -11.01 -51.47
C PRO A 291 25.31 -11.84 -50.40
N TRP A 292 24.81 -11.18 -49.35
CA TRP A 292 24.09 -11.84 -48.24
C TRP A 292 22.90 -12.71 -48.67
N THR A 293 22.27 -12.41 -49.80
CA THR A 293 21.17 -13.20 -50.38
C THR A 293 21.65 -14.56 -50.89
N ALA A 294 22.84 -14.62 -51.49
CA ALA A 294 23.45 -15.87 -51.93
C ALA A 294 23.83 -16.75 -50.73
N LEU A 295 24.45 -16.17 -49.70
CA LEU A 295 24.79 -16.90 -48.48
C LEU A 295 23.53 -17.44 -47.77
N ALA A 296 22.44 -16.67 -47.78
CA ALA A 296 21.17 -17.10 -47.20
C ALA A 296 20.55 -18.28 -47.98
N ALA A 297 20.66 -18.26 -49.32
CA ALA A 297 20.21 -19.36 -50.16
C ALA A 297 21.03 -20.64 -49.94
N GLU A 298 22.36 -20.53 -49.83
CA GLU A 298 23.27 -21.66 -49.59
C GLU A 298 23.08 -22.30 -48.21
N THR A 299 22.87 -21.48 -47.18
CA THR A 299 22.77 -21.95 -45.78
C THR A 299 21.35 -22.32 -45.36
N GLY A 300 20.34 -21.89 -46.11
CA GLY A 300 18.93 -21.93 -45.69
C GLY A 300 18.64 -21.05 -44.45
N LEU A 301 19.57 -20.19 -44.04
CA LEU A 301 19.41 -19.29 -42.89
C LEU A 301 19.07 -17.87 -43.35
N PRO A 302 18.20 -17.13 -42.64
CA PRO A 302 17.92 -15.74 -42.98
C PRO A 302 19.20 -14.88 -42.91
N ALA A 303 19.36 -13.94 -43.85
CA ALA A 303 20.51 -13.03 -43.90
C ALA A 303 20.74 -12.27 -42.58
N THR A 304 19.68 -11.96 -41.84
CA THR A 304 19.75 -11.34 -40.52
C THR A 304 20.42 -12.23 -39.47
N THR A 305 20.25 -13.55 -39.56
CA THR A 305 20.90 -14.54 -38.70
C THR A 305 22.39 -14.62 -39.02
N LEU A 306 22.75 -14.67 -40.30
CA LEU A 306 24.15 -14.68 -40.75
C LEU A 306 24.91 -13.42 -40.30
N ARG A 307 24.32 -12.24 -40.48
CA ARG A 307 24.91 -10.97 -40.00
C ARG A 307 25.13 -10.97 -38.49
N ARG A 308 24.20 -11.56 -37.72
CA ARG A 308 24.33 -11.67 -36.27
C ARG A 308 25.50 -12.58 -35.88
N HIS A 309 25.67 -13.72 -36.54
CA HIS A 309 26.82 -14.60 -36.28
C HIS A 309 28.17 -13.94 -36.62
N LEU A 310 28.19 -13.05 -37.62
CA LEU A 310 29.39 -12.24 -37.90
C LEU A 310 29.63 -11.15 -36.85
N ALA A 311 28.59 -10.60 -36.24
CA ALA A 311 28.68 -9.47 -35.30
C ALA A 311 29.05 -9.86 -33.85
N VAL A 312 28.91 -11.12 -33.43
CA VAL A 312 29.00 -11.55 -32.02
C VAL A 312 30.45 -11.59 -31.44
N THR A 313 31.44 -10.97 -32.08
CA THR A 313 32.87 -11.05 -31.66
C THR A 313 33.39 -9.98 -30.68
N ASP A 314 32.60 -9.02 -30.20
CA ASP A 314 33.12 -7.99 -29.26
C ASP A 314 32.71 -8.18 -27.80
N SER A 315 32.22 -9.38 -27.43
CA SER A 315 31.87 -9.67 -26.04
C SER A 315 32.44 -11.01 -25.63
N THR A 316 33.76 -11.04 -25.43
CA THR A 316 34.40 -12.02 -24.56
C THR A 316 33.83 -11.83 -23.15
N TYR A 317 33.00 -12.78 -22.74
CA TYR A 317 32.78 -13.13 -21.33
C TYR A 317 34.03 -13.82 -20.78
#